data_AF-A0AAE4AV06-F1
#
_entry.id   AF-A0AAE4AV06-F1
#
_cell.length_a   1.000
_cell.length_b   1.000
_cell.length_c   1.000
_cell.angle_alpha   90.00
_cell.angle_beta   90.00
_cell.angle_gamma   90.00
#
_symmetry.space_group_name_H-M   'P 1'
#
loop_
_entity.id
_entity.type
_entity.pdbx_description
1 polymer ?
#
loop_
_entity_poly.entity_id
_entity_poly.type
_entity_poly.pdbx_seq_one_letter_code
_entity_poly.pdbx_strand_id
1 'polypeptide(L)'
;MSEEDLVAGRNAQASDPKVAAALTFAKTVIETKGFVSDEDLKAVREAGYTDGEIGEIVAAVALNTFTDYFNSVGRTELDFPPVAGVHTGH
;
A
#
# COMPACT_ATOMS: atom_id res chain seq x y z
N MET A 1 -16.67 12.73 -0.69
CA MET A 1 -16.34 11.45 -0.04
C MET A 1 -15.90 11.80 1.36
N SER A 2 -16.59 11.32 2.37
CA SER A 2 -16.35 11.71 3.77
C SER A 2 -15.26 10.83 4.38
N GLU A 3 -14.56 11.30 5.42
CA GLU A 3 -13.48 10.54 6.09
C GLU A 3 -13.96 9.17 6.60
N GLU A 4 -15.24 9.07 6.96
CA GLU A 4 -15.90 7.82 7.36
C GLU A 4 -16.01 6.81 6.20
N ASP A 5 -16.23 7.28 4.96
CA ASP A 5 -16.25 6.44 3.77
C ASP A 5 -14.84 5.92 3.42
N LEU A 6 -13.80 6.71 3.71
CA LEU A 6 -12.40 6.34 3.49
C LEU A 6 -11.94 5.26 4.47
N VAL A 7 -12.33 5.35 5.75
CA VAL A 7 -11.99 4.36 6.78
C VAL A 7 -12.80 3.07 6.62
N ALA A 8 -14.10 3.18 6.31
CA ALA A 8 -14.94 2.03 6.00
C ALA A 8 -14.49 1.30 4.72
N GLY A 9 -14.11 2.04 3.67
CA GLY A 9 -13.51 1.50 2.46
C GLY A 9 -12.22 0.74 2.75
N ARG A 10 -11.31 1.32 3.55
CA ARG A 10 -10.04 0.70 3.95
C ARG A 10 -10.22 -0.61 4.74
N ASN A 11 -11.24 -0.69 5.59
CA ASN A 11 -11.58 -1.89 6.36
C ASN A 11 -12.34 -2.95 5.54
N ALA A 12 -13.21 -2.53 4.63
CA ALA A 12 -13.91 -3.44 3.71
C ALA A 12 -12.95 -4.01 2.65
N GLN A 13 -11.99 -3.21 2.16
CA GLN A 13 -10.90 -3.64 1.29
C GLN A 13 -9.94 -4.61 1.97
N ALA A 14 -9.78 -4.54 3.29
CA ALA A 14 -9.02 -5.54 4.04
C ALA A 14 -9.73 -6.92 4.11
N SER A 15 -11.04 -7.00 3.83
CA SER A 15 -11.81 -8.26 3.88
C SER A 15 -11.81 -9.03 2.54
N ASP A 16 -11.39 -8.41 1.44
CA ASP A 16 -11.23 -9.09 0.15
C ASP A 16 -9.86 -9.79 0.10
N PRO A 17 -9.81 -11.14 0.01
CA PRO A 17 -8.56 -11.87 -0.08
C PRO A 17 -7.67 -11.45 -1.26
N LYS A 18 -8.27 -11.03 -2.38
CA LYS A 18 -7.52 -10.53 -3.54
C LYS A 18 -6.84 -9.20 -3.19
N VAL A 19 -7.58 -8.25 -2.62
CA VAL A 19 -7.01 -6.96 -2.20
C VAL A 19 -5.94 -7.14 -1.12
N ALA A 20 -6.16 -8.03 -0.14
CA ALA A 20 -5.17 -8.35 0.89
C ALA A 20 -3.86 -8.90 0.30
N ALA A 21 -3.94 -9.72 -0.76
CA ALA A 21 -2.77 -10.22 -1.46
C ALA A 21 -2.00 -9.10 -2.18
N ALA A 22 -2.68 -8.14 -2.82
CA ALA A 22 -2.02 -6.99 -3.42
C ALA A 22 -1.34 -6.09 -2.37
N LEU A 23 -2.00 -5.85 -1.23
CA LEU A 23 -1.41 -5.07 -0.13
C LEU A 23 -0.17 -5.76 0.45
N THR A 24 -0.24 -7.08 0.65
CA THR A 24 0.90 -7.88 1.09
C THR A 24 2.04 -7.81 0.09
N PHE A 25 1.76 -8.01 -1.21
CA PHE A 25 2.77 -7.94 -2.25
C PHE A 25 3.41 -6.55 -2.35
N ALA A 26 2.62 -5.48 -2.32
CA ALA A 26 3.11 -4.10 -2.31
C ALA A 26 4.04 -3.83 -1.13
N LYS A 27 3.68 -4.31 0.07
CA LYS A 27 4.53 -4.23 1.26
C LYS A 27 5.85 -4.97 1.05
N THR A 28 5.82 -6.19 0.52
CA THR A 28 7.03 -6.96 0.21
C THR A 28 7.93 -6.22 -0.78
N VAL A 29 7.38 -5.61 -1.84
CA VAL A 29 8.15 -4.80 -2.80
C VAL A 29 8.87 -3.64 -2.09
N ILE A 30 8.20 -2.95 -1.16
CA ILE A 30 8.81 -1.85 -0.39
C ILE A 30 9.93 -2.37 0.51
N GLU A 31 9.68 -3.40 1.31
CA GLU A 31 10.63 -3.92 2.30
C GLU A 31 11.87 -4.53 1.64
N THR A 32 11.69 -5.19 0.50
CA THR A 32 12.77 -5.81 -0.28
C THR A 32 13.40 -4.85 -1.29
N LYS A 33 12.90 -3.60 -1.40
CA LYS A 33 13.32 -2.65 -2.44
C LYS A 33 13.25 -3.24 -3.86
N GLY A 34 12.19 -4.00 -4.12
CA GLY A 34 11.93 -4.65 -5.40
C GLY A 34 12.58 -6.02 -5.61
N PHE A 35 13.40 -6.50 -4.68
CA PHE A 35 13.98 -7.85 -4.73
C PHE A 35 12.99 -8.90 -4.19
N VAL A 36 11.85 -9.05 -4.87
CA VAL A 36 10.82 -10.04 -4.53
C VAL A 36 11.24 -11.45 -4.98
N SER A 37 10.82 -12.47 -4.22
CA SER A 37 11.06 -13.87 -4.55
C SER A 37 10.07 -14.41 -5.58
N ASP A 38 10.38 -15.56 -6.18
CA ASP A 38 9.43 -16.29 -7.03
C ASP A 38 8.20 -16.73 -6.23
N GLU A 39 8.36 -17.04 -4.94
CA GLU A 39 7.26 -17.36 -4.04
C GLU A 39 6.31 -16.16 -3.85
N ASP A 40 6.83 -14.95 -3.71
CA ASP A 40 6.02 -13.73 -3.58
C ASP A 40 5.20 -13.47 -4.87
N LEU A 41 5.85 -13.59 -6.03
CA LEU A 41 5.20 -13.44 -7.33
C LEU A 41 4.15 -14.53 -7.57
N LYS A 42 4.42 -15.76 -7.13
CA LYS A 42 3.46 -16.85 -7.21
C LYS A 42 2.24 -16.58 -6.33
N ALA A 43 2.43 -16.14 -5.09
CA ALA A 43 1.35 -15.88 -4.14
C ALA A 43 0.36 -14.81 -4.66
N VAL A 44 0.87 -13.72 -5.25
CA VAL A 44 -0.01 -12.68 -5.81
C VAL A 44 -0.74 -13.15 -7.08
N ARG A 45 -0.11 -14.01 -7.91
CA ARG A 45 -0.79 -14.63 -9.06
C ARG A 45 -1.89 -15.59 -8.64
N GLU A 46 -1.66 -16.40 -7.60
CA GLU A 46 -2.66 -17.33 -7.05
C GLU A 46 -3.89 -16.60 -6.47
N ALA A 47 -3.72 -15.34 -6.06
CA ALA A 47 -4.84 -14.45 -5.69
C ALA A 47 -5.63 -13.92 -6.90
N GLY A 48 -5.25 -14.29 -8.13
CA GLY A 48 -5.97 -13.95 -9.36
C GLY A 48 -5.53 -12.63 -10.00
N TYR A 49 -4.29 -12.18 -9.75
CA TYR A 49 -3.68 -11.06 -10.48
C TYR A 49 -2.91 -11.54 -11.71
N THR A 50 -3.07 -10.82 -12.80
CA THR A 50 -2.28 -10.96 -14.02
C THR A 50 -0.93 -10.28 -13.88
N ASP A 51 0.04 -10.64 -14.73
CA ASP A 51 1.35 -9.97 -14.75
C ASP A 51 1.23 -8.46 -15.03
N GLY A 52 0.22 -8.04 -15.79
CA GLY A 52 -0.10 -6.63 -16.03
C GLY A 52 -0.52 -5.91 -14.75
N GLU A 53 -1.49 -6.45 -14.02
CA GLU A 53 -1.94 -5.88 -12.74
C GLU A 53 -0.82 -5.89 -11.68
N ILE A 54 0.05 -6.91 -11.68
CA ILE A 54 1.25 -6.95 -10.82
C ILE A 54 2.20 -5.79 -11.18
N GLY A 55 2.40 -5.53 -12.48
CA GLY A 55 3.15 -4.38 -12.96
C GLY A 55 2.55 -3.04 -12.50
N GLU A 56 1.22 -2.91 -12.49
CA GLU A 56 0.54 -1.72 -11.97
C GLU A 56 0.75 -1.53 -10.47
N ILE A 57 0.73 -2.61 -9.67
CA ILE A 57 1.05 -2.54 -8.23
C ILE A 57 2.49 -2.05 -8.03
N VAL A 58 3.46 -2.59 -8.76
CA VAL A 58 4.85 -2.15 -8.69
C VAL A 58 5.01 -0.68 -9.10
N ALA A 59 4.32 -0.26 -10.17
CA ALA A 59 4.32 1.13 -10.61
C ALA A 59 3.76 2.08 -9.55
N ALA A 60 2.66 1.70 -8.89
CA ALA A 60 2.08 2.48 -7.79
C ALA A 60 3.03 2.60 -6.60
N VAL A 61 3.69 1.50 -6.21
CA VAL A 61 4.71 1.50 -5.15
C VAL A 61 5.88 2.41 -5.50
N ALA A 62 6.40 2.32 -6.73
CA ALA A 62 7.50 3.15 -7.19
C ALA A 62 7.15 4.64 -7.20
N LEU A 63 5.95 5.01 -7.68
CA LEU A 63 5.47 6.38 -7.71
C LEU A 63 5.33 6.97 -6.30
N ASN A 64 4.76 6.21 -5.37
CA ASN A 64 4.63 6.63 -3.97
C ASN A 64 6.00 6.81 -3.33
N THR A 65 6.90 5.83 -3.49
CA THR A 65 8.28 5.90 -2.95
C THR A 65 9.04 7.09 -3.53
N PHE A 66 8.92 7.34 -4.83
CA PHE A 66 9.53 8.50 -5.48
C PHE A 66 9.02 9.81 -4.88
N THR A 67 7.70 9.95 -4.70
CA THR A 67 7.08 11.15 -4.15
C THR A 67 7.49 11.36 -2.70
N ASP A 68 7.53 10.30 -1.90
CA ASP A 68 7.99 10.33 -0.49
C ASP A 68 9.45 10.80 -0.40
N TYR A 69 10.32 10.27 -1.25
CA TYR A 69 11.73 10.66 -1.28
C TYR A 69 11.92 12.07 -1.80
N PHE A 70 11.18 12.47 -2.83
CA PHE A 70 11.22 13.81 -3.38
C PHE A 70 10.83 14.85 -2.31
N ASN A 71 9.76 14.59 -1.55
CA ASN A 71 9.33 15.45 -0.46
C ASN A 71 10.34 15.46 0.70
N SER A 72 10.87 14.29 1.09
CA SER A 72 11.87 14.17 2.15
C SER A 72 13.15 14.96 1.84
N VAL A 73 13.66 14.85 0.60
CA VAL A 73 14.83 15.61 0.13
C VAL A 73 14.54 17.11 0.06
N GLY A 74 13.33 17.49 -0.38
CA GLY A 74 12.89 18.88 -0.46
C GLY A 74 12.64 19.56 0.89
N ARG A 75 12.66 18.82 2.01
CA ARG A 75 12.22 19.28 3.34
C ARG A 75 10.81 19.88 3.35
N THR A 76 9.96 19.44 2.42
CA THR A 76 8.53 19.73 2.52
C THR A 76 7.97 18.79 3.58
N GLU A 77 7.68 19.33 4.76
CA GLU A 77 6.90 18.63 5.79
C GLU A 77 5.63 18.10 5.11
N LEU A 78 5.45 16.78 5.07
CA LEU A 78 4.18 16.21 4.64
C LEU A 78 3.13 16.63 5.67
N ASP A 79 2.26 17.54 5.26
CA ASP A 79 1.03 17.89 5.96
C ASP A 79 0.03 16.72 5.80
N PHE A 80 0.38 15.58 6.40
CA PHE A 80 -0.62 14.61 6.76
C PHE A 80 -1.24 15.11 8.06
N PRO A 81 -2.57 15.35 8.12
CA PRO A 81 -3.20 15.57 9.41
C PRO A 81 -2.83 14.36 10.28
N PRO A 82 -2.30 14.59 11.50
CA PRO A 82 -2.00 13.48 12.40
C PRO A 82 -3.28 12.67 12.49
N VAL A 83 -3.18 11.35 12.24
CA VAL A 83 -4.29 10.44 12.52
C VAL A 83 -4.76 10.76 13.93
N ALA A 84 -5.95 11.37 14.03
CA ALA A 84 -6.48 11.84 15.29
C ALA A 84 -6.44 10.63 16.23
N GLY A 85 -5.68 10.79 17.32
CA GLY A 85 -5.35 9.70 18.21
C GLY A 85 -6.60 8.92 18.56
N VAL A 86 -6.52 7.59 18.44
CA VAL A 86 -7.39 6.70 19.18
C VAL A 86 -7.29 7.14 20.63
N HIS A 87 -8.33 7.81 21.12
CA HIS A 87 -8.55 8.02 22.54
C HIS A 87 -8.71 6.64 23.16
N THR A 88 -7.60 6.05 23.62
CA THR A 88 -7.64 5.00 24.63
C THR A 88 -8.10 5.67 25.91
N GLY A 89 -9.42 5.66 26.13
CA GLY A 89 -10.04 6.08 27.37
C GLY A 89 -9.50 5.26 28.54
N HIS A 90 -9.22 5.96 29.64
CA HIS A 90 -9.08 5.41 30.97
C HIS A 90 -10.47 5.16 31.55
#